data_AF-A0A7K2Z7C2-F1
#
_entry.id   AF-A0A7K2Z7C2-F1
#
_cell.length_a   1.000
_cell.length_b   1.000
_cell.length_c   1.000
_cell.angle_alpha   90.00
_cell.angle_beta   90.00
_cell.angle_gamma   90.00
#
_symmetry.space_group_name_H-M   'P 1'
#
loop_
_entity.id
_entity.type
_entity.pdbx_description
1 polymer ?
#
loop_
_entity_poly.entity_id
_entity_poly.type
_entity_poly.pdbx_seq_one_letter_code
_entity_poly.pdbx_strand_id
1 'polypeptide(L)' 'MNAEAPGTPPATPAAPGSIVLLTASHRVAPGLLSWPAWQTLHAADQVLTSDPDHPQLPYLREAGVR' A
#
# COMPACT_ATOMS: atom_id res chain seq x y z
N MET A 1 -17.01 1.38 6.68
CA MET A 1 -17.48 -0.02 6.62
C MET A 1 -16.63 -0.72 5.58
N ASN A 2 -15.39 -1.08 5.95
CA ASN A 2 -14.50 -1.84 5.09
C ASN A 2 -14.78 -3.31 5.41
N ALA A 3 -15.49 -3.99 4.53
CA ALA A 3 -15.78 -5.40 4.70
C ALA A 3 -14.45 -6.18 4.70
N GLU A 4 -14.18 -6.91 5.78
CA GLU A 4 -13.20 -7.98 5.73
C GLU A 4 -13.72 -9.01 4.71
N ALA A 5 -13.04 -9.13 3.57
CA ALA A 5 -13.32 -10.18 2.60
C ALA A 5 -12.91 -11.53 3.22
N PRO A 6 -13.68 -12.62 2.99
CA PRO A 6 -13.37 -13.91 3.56
C PRO A 6 -12.03 -14.41 3.01
N GLY A 7 -11.09 -14.63 3.93
CA GLY A 7 -9.76 -15.14 3.65
C GLY A 7 -8.71 -14.06 3.44
N THR A 8 -8.45 -13.21 4.44
CA THR A 8 -7.15 -12.53 4.56
C THR A 8 -6.09 -13.64 4.62
N PRO A 9 -5.26 -13.88 3.57
CA PRO A 9 -4.10 -14.71 3.76
C PRO A 9 -3.31 -14.09 4.91
N PRO A 10 -2.73 -14.88 5.84
CA PRO A 10 -1.90 -14.32 6.89
C PRO A 10 -0.96 -13.33 6.22
N ALA A 11 -0.90 -12.10 6.75
CA ALA A 11 0.08 -11.12 6.31
C ALA A 11 1.43 -11.74 6.66
N THR A 12 1.96 -12.54 5.74
CA THR A 12 3.24 -13.20 5.89
C THR A 12 4.20 -12.04 6.08
N PRO A 13 4.84 -11.91 7.25
CA PRO A 13 5.81 -10.84 7.46
C PRO A 13 6.78 -10.93 6.28
N ALA A 14 6.93 -9.80 5.59
CA ALA A 14 7.77 -9.67 4.41
C ALA A 14 9.12 -10.30 4.74
N ALA A 15 9.38 -11.48 4.17
CA ALA A 15 10.68 -12.10 4.32
C ALA A 15 11.71 -11.14 3.71
N PRO A 16 12.95 -11.08 4.23
CA PRO A 16 13.99 -10.25 3.65
C PRO A 16 14.06 -10.44 2.13
N GLY A 17 13.95 -9.35 1.38
CA GLY A 17 13.94 -9.38 -0.09
C GLY A 17 12.59 -9.69 -0.76
N SER A 18 11.46 -9.64 -0.05
CA SER A 18 10.13 -9.80 -0.65
C SER A 18 9.63 -8.50 -1.31
N ILE A 19 8.88 -8.64 -2.40
CA ILE A 19 8.20 -7.53 -3.09
C ILE A 19 6.69 -7.73 -2.96
N VAL A 20 5.96 -6.68 -2.58
CA VAL A 20 4.49 -6.67 -2.59
C VAL A 20 4.00 -5.77 -3.70
N LEU A 21 3.15 -6.31 -4.58
CA LEU A 21 2.49 -5.54 -5.63
C LEU A 21 1.09 -5.12 -5.15
N LEU A 22 0.92 -3.83 -4.89
CA LEU A 22 -0.38 -3.23 -4.62
C LEU A 22 -1.00 -2.74 -5.93
N THR A 23 -2.01 -3.45 -6.41
CA THR A 23 -2.77 -3.04 -7.59
C THR A 23 -3.88 -2.08 -7.20
N ALA A 24 -3.71 -0.81 -7.55
CA ALA A 24 -4.73 0.22 -7.37
C ALA A 24 -4.90 1.02 -8.67
N SER A 25 -6.12 1.48 -8.94
CA SER A 25 -6.36 2.43 -10.03
C SER A 25 -5.90 3.83 -9.63
N HIS A 26 -5.43 4.62 -10.60
CA HIS A 26 -5.03 6.03 -10.41
C HIS A 26 -6.12 6.95 -9.84
N ARG A 27 -7.37 6.48 -9.78
CA ARG A 27 -8.54 7.20 -9.24
C ARG A 27 -8.86 6.87 -7.79
N VAL A 28 -8.19 5.89 -7.21
CA VAL A 28 -8.45 5.48 -5.82
C VAL A 28 -7.82 6.52 -4.91
N ALA A 29 -8.67 7.30 -4.25
CA ALA A 29 -8.21 8.20 -3.19
C ALA A 29 -7.52 7.39 -2.07
N PRO A 30 -6.48 7.94 -1.40
CA PRO A 30 -5.74 7.21 -0.37
C PRO A 30 -6.63 6.64 0.75
N GLY A 31 -7.69 7.36 1.12
CA GLY A 31 -8.67 6.92 2.14
C GLY A 31 -9.51 5.70 1.74
N LEU A 32 -9.41 5.24 0.49
CA LEU A 32 -10.06 4.02 -0.01
C LEU A 32 -9.11 2.81 -0.04
N LEU A 33 -7.82 2.98 0.29
CA LEU A 33 -6.94 1.84 0.53
C LEU A 33 -7.42 1.06 1.75
N SER A 34 -7.34 -0.25 1.67
CA SER A 34 -7.64 -1.11 2.81
C SER A 34 -6.61 -0.90 3.93
N TRP A 35 -6.99 -1.20 5.16
CA TRP A 35 -6.08 -1.13 6.29
C TRP A 35 -4.81 -2.00 6.11
N PRO A 36 -4.90 -3.26 5.63
CA PRO A 36 -3.71 -4.05 5.31
C PRO A 36 -2.80 -3.41 4.25
N ALA A 37 -3.36 -2.74 3.24
CA ALA A 37 -2.56 -2.04 2.23
C ALA A 37 -1.75 -0.90 2.84
N TRP A 38 -2.35 -0.12 3.75
CA TRP A 38 -1.64 0.90 4.52
C TRP A 38 -0.54 0.31 5.39
N GLN A 39 -0.81 -0.81 6.08
CA GLN A 39 0.20 -1.49 6.89
C GLN A 39 1.40 -1.94 6.04
N THR A 40 1.17 -2.50 4.85
CA THR A 40 2.24 -2.88 3.92
C THR A 40 3.08 -1.67 3.50
N LEU A 41 2.43 -0.55 3.15
CA LEU A 41 3.13 0.67 2.74
C LEU A 41 4.03 1.23 3.86
N HIS A 42 3.54 1.22 5.10
CA HIS A 42 4.33 1.67 6.25
C HIS A 42 5.48 0.75 6.63
N ALA A 43 5.33 -0.57 6.39
CA ALA A 43 6.36 -1.55 6.70
C ALA A 43 7.43 -1.69 5.61
N ALA A 44 7.19 -1.13 4.41
CA ALA A 44 8.11 -1.26 3.30
C ALA A 44 9.37 -0.38 3.49
N ASP A 45 10.54 -0.96 3.22
CA ASP A 45 11.81 -0.20 3.20
C ASP A 45 11.83 0.83 2.06
N GLN A 46 11.17 0.50 0.94
CA GLN A 46 11.05 1.34 -0.24
C GLN A 46 9.69 1.13 -0.92
N VAL A 47 9.05 2.23 -1.31
CA VAL A 47 7.88 2.20 -2.19
C VAL A 47 8.26 2.68 -3.59
N LEU A 48 7.96 1.85 -4.58
CA LEU A 48 8.18 2.17 -5.99
C LEU A 48 6.85 2.42 -6.69
N THR A 49 6.83 3.40 -7.57
CA THR A 49 5.69 3.71 -8.43
C THR A 49 6.16 3.74 -9.89
N SER A 50 5.27 3.40 -10.82
CA SER A 50 5.59 3.40 -12.26
C SER A 50 5.77 4.80 -12.85
N ASP A 51 5.33 5.83 -12.14
CA ASP A 51 5.30 7.23 -12.56
C ASP A 51 5.86 8.11 -11.42
N PRO A 52 6.91 8.92 -11.63
CA PRO A 52 7.43 9.81 -10.61
C PRO A 52 6.42 10.86 -10.10
N ASP A 53 5.39 11.18 -10.90
CA ASP A 53 4.32 12.10 -10.57
C ASP A 53 3.02 11.37 -10.17
N HIS A 54 3.13 10.10 -9.75
CA HIS A 54 1.98 9.28 -9.40
C HIS A 54 1.09 10.00 -8.34
N PRO A 55 -0.24 10.12 -8.58
CA PRO A 55 -1.12 11.01 -7.81
C PRO A 55 -1.25 10.65 -6.33
N GLN A 56 -0.85 9.43 -5.93
CA GLN A 56 -0.87 9.02 -4.53
C GLN A 56 0.40 9.42 -3.74
N LEU A 57 1.50 9.76 -4.42
CA LEU A 57 2.78 10.04 -3.78
C LEU A 57 2.72 11.19 -2.76
N PRO A 58 2.03 12.32 -2.99
CA PRO A 58 1.94 13.39 -1.99
C PRO A 58 1.34 12.89 -0.67
N TYR A 59 0.28 12.08 -0.74
CA TYR A 59 -0.41 11.57 0.44
C TYR A 59 0.38 10.47 1.16
N LEU A 60 1.12 9.65 0.42
CA LEU A 60 2.04 8.67 1.01
C LEU A 60 3.15 9.37 1.79
N ARG A 61 3.73 10.45 1.22
CA ARG A 61 4.75 11.26 1.90
C ARG A 61 4.21 11.95 3.15
N GLU A 62 2.99 12.49 3.10
CA GLU A 62 2.31 13.05 4.28
C GLU A 62 2.12 12.00 5.39
N ALA A 63 1.86 10.74 5.02
CA ALA A 63 1.79 9.62 5.95
C ALA A 63 3.16 9.11 6.43
N GLY A 64 4.28 9.67 5.96
CA GLY A 64 5.63 9.22 6.31
C GLY A 64 6.07 7.94 5.59
N VAL A 65 5.38 7.54 4.52
CA VAL A 65 5.79 6.47 3.60
C VAL A 65 6.80 7.04 2.59
N ARG A 66 7.89 6.31 2.34
CA ARG A 66 9.04 6.76 1.52
C ARG A 66 9.09 6.11 0.14
#